data_AF-A0A7X0FID7-F1
#
_entry.id   AF-A0A7X0FID7-F1
#
_cell.length_a   1.000
_cell.length_b   1.000
_cell.length_c   1.000
_cell.angle_alpha   90.00
_cell.angle_beta   90.00
_cell.angle_gamma   90.00
#
_symmetry.space_group_name_H-M   'P 1'
#
loop_
_entity.id
_entity.type
_entity.pdbx_description
1 polymer ?
#
loop_
_entity_poly.entity_id
_entity_poly.type
_entity_poly.pdbx_seq_one_letter_code
_entity_poly.pdbx_strand_id
1 'polypeptide(L)'
;MIPLLLALPSLAACAAPNTPDSLRVSSTNTYAAGTPEWRQVRDWLAQHRTRSDGARMGSLDQLGPIVLSYARALPPASERLPAPVPLPANGATSDSIAITSCSDNVRQSWRYGVEARPEGAWVLTSFATSQAEDCKQADSTH
;
A
#
# COMPACT_ATOMS: atom_id res chain seq x y z
N MET A 1 -27.04 -21.75 -61.96
CA MET A 1 -27.16 -21.17 -60.61
C MET A 1 -25.84 -21.38 -59.89
N ILE A 2 -25.37 -20.34 -59.20
CA ILE A 2 -23.97 -20.01 -58.85
C ILE A 2 -23.44 -20.85 -57.66
N PRO A 3 -22.17 -21.33 -57.67
CA PRO A 3 -21.57 -21.96 -56.49
C PRO A 3 -21.06 -20.89 -55.52
N LEU A 4 -21.49 -20.96 -54.25
CA LEU A 4 -21.12 -20.01 -53.21
C LEU A 4 -19.79 -20.45 -52.54
N LEU A 5 -18.70 -19.78 -52.88
CA LEU A 5 -17.40 -19.88 -52.21
C LEU A 5 -17.46 -19.10 -50.88
N LEU A 6 -17.30 -19.80 -49.75
CA LEU A 6 -17.13 -19.18 -48.44
C LEU A 6 -15.66 -18.82 -48.23
N ALA A 7 -15.33 -17.54 -48.38
CA ALA A 7 -14.05 -16.97 -47.99
C ALA A 7 -13.99 -16.82 -46.46
N LEU A 8 -13.00 -17.46 -45.81
CA LEU A 8 -12.71 -17.25 -44.39
C LEU A 8 -12.07 -15.86 -44.20
N PRO A 9 -12.56 -15.02 -43.26
CA PRO A 9 -11.94 -13.74 -42.99
C PRO A 9 -10.65 -13.94 -42.20
N SER A 10 -9.61 -13.21 -42.59
CA SER A 10 -8.31 -13.17 -41.94
C SER A 10 -8.47 -12.66 -40.50
N LEU A 11 -8.05 -13.45 -39.51
CA LEU A 11 -7.88 -13.02 -38.13
C LEU A 11 -6.75 -11.98 -38.09
N ALA A 12 -7.11 -10.70 -38.08
CA ALA A 12 -6.19 -9.63 -37.76
C ALA A 12 -5.77 -9.79 -36.29
N ALA A 13 -4.52 -10.19 -36.07
CA ALA A 13 -3.91 -10.17 -34.75
C ALA A 13 -3.76 -8.70 -34.32
N CYS A 14 -4.64 -8.24 -33.43
CA CYS A 14 -4.45 -6.99 -32.73
C CYS A 14 -3.16 -7.11 -31.89
N ALA A 15 -2.06 -6.53 -32.37
CA ALA A 15 -0.91 -6.27 -31.52
C ALA A 15 -1.38 -5.32 -30.42
N ALA A 16 -1.45 -5.82 -29.19
CA ALA A 16 -1.67 -4.98 -28.03
C ALA A 16 -0.53 -3.94 -27.95
N PRO A 17 -0.82 -2.66 -27.67
CA PRO A 17 0.22 -1.68 -27.48
C PRO A 17 1.09 -2.12 -26.29
N ASN A 18 2.41 -2.23 -26.53
CA ASN A 18 3.41 -2.40 -25.48
C ASN A 18 3.46 -1.12 -24.66
N THR A 19 2.49 -0.93 -23.76
CA THR A 19 2.65 0.00 -22.64
C THR A 19 3.90 -0.45 -21.88
N PRO A 20 4.89 0.43 -21.68
CA PRO A 20 6.03 0.07 -20.86
C PRO A 20 5.51 -0.36 -19.50
N ASP A 21 5.79 -1.61 -19.11
CA ASP A 21 5.50 -2.12 -17.77
C ASP A 21 6.16 -1.16 -16.78
N SER A 22 5.36 -0.32 -16.12
CA SER A 22 5.85 0.55 -15.07
C SER A 22 6.33 -0.37 -13.95
N LEU A 23 7.65 -0.49 -13.78
CA LEU A 23 8.23 -1.35 -12.77
C LEU A 23 7.78 -0.86 -11.39
N ARG A 24 7.05 -1.70 -10.65
CA ARG A 24 6.61 -1.38 -9.30
C ARG A 24 7.59 -1.98 -8.31
N VAL A 25 8.09 -1.15 -7.40
CA VAL A 25 9.02 -1.59 -6.35
C VAL A 25 8.45 -1.25 -5.00
N SER A 26 8.63 -2.18 -4.06
CA SER A 26 8.13 -2.08 -2.69
C SER A 26 9.23 -2.41 -1.69
N SER A 27 9.26 -1.69 -0.58
CA SER A 27 10.07 -2.01 0.59
C SER A 27 9.14 -2.30 1.77
N THR A 28 9.45 -3.35 2.53
CA THR A 28 8.68 -3.74 3.72
C THR A 28 9.62 -3.82 4.91
N ASN A 29 9.25 -3.17 6.01
CA ASN A 29 10.01 -3.19 7.25
C ASN A 29 9.09 -3.40 8.44
N THR A 30 9.63 -4.03 9.48
CA THR A 30 8.93 -4.29 10.74
C THR A 30 9.60 -3.47 11.85
N TYR A 31 8.79 -2.74 12.61
CA TYR A 31 9.23 -1.91 13.72
C TYR A 31 8.60 -2.42 15.01
N ALA A 32 9.43 -2.73 16.00
CA ALA A 32 8.95 -3.09 17.33
C ALA A 32 8.23 -1.90 18.00
N ALA A 33 7.30 -2.19 18.90
CA ALA A 33 6.59 -1.14 19.63
C ALA A 33 7.57 -0.26 20.43
N GLY A 34 7.36 1.06 20.41
CA GLY A 34 8.15 2.03 21.16
C GLY A 34 9.46 2.50 20.50
N THR A 35 9.91 1.91 19.39
CA THR A 35 11.10 2.41 18.68
C THR A 35 10.86 3.80 18.09
N PRO A 36 11.92 4.59 17.79
CA PRO A 36 11.77 5.88 17.12
C PRO A 36 11.02 5.80 15.79
N GLU A 37 11.26 4.75 15.00
CA GLU A 37 10.61 4.52 13.70
C GLU A 37 9.13 4.17 13.90
N TRP A 38 8.81 3.32 14.88
CA TRP A 38 7.42 3.04 15.25
C TRP A 38 6.67 4.33 15.63
N ARG A 39 7.30 5.21 16.43
CA ARG A 39 6.71 6.50 16.80
C ARG A 39 6.47 7.39 15.58
N GLN A 40 7.42 7.44 14.63
CA GLN A 40 7.23 8.18 13.38
C GLN A 40 6.03 7.66 12.58
N VAL A 41 5.86 6.33 12.46
CA VAL A 41 4.72 5.76 11.72
C VAL A 41 3.40 6.06 12.44
N ARG A 42 3.37 5.95 13.77
CA ARG A 42 2.20 6.30 14.58
C ARG A 42 1.83 7.79 14.42
N ASP A 43 2.81 8.68 14.49
CA ASP A 43 2.58 10.11 14.37
C ASP A 43 2.11 10.47 12.95
N TRP A 44 2.65 9.81 11.92
CA TRP A 44 2.18 9.95 10.55
C TRP A 44 0.73 9.48 10.37
N LEU A 45 0.35 8.35 10.98
CA LEU A 45 -1.05 7.88 11.01
C LEU A 45 -1.96 8.91 11.70
N ALA A 46 -1.51 9.54 12.78
CA ALA A 46 -2.27 10.56 13.48
C ALA A 46 -2.49 11.82 12.62
N GLN A 47 -1.48 12.23 11.83
CA GLN A 47 -1.57 13.38 10.92
C GLN A 47 -2.52 13.12 9.75
N HIS A 48 -2.60 11.88 9.26
CA HIS A 48 -3.42 11.48 8.11
C HIS A 48 -4.80 10.94 8.50
N ARG A 49 -5.20 11.09 9.76
CA ARG A 49 -6.56 10.80 10.20
C ARG A 49 -7.52 11.88 9.73
N THR A 50 -8.55 11.49 8.98
CA THR A 50 -9.72 12.34 8.85
C THR A 50 -10.58 12.23 10.11
N ARG A 51 -11.41 13.24 10.39
CA ARG A 51 -12.35 13.23 11.52
C ARG A 51 -13.27 12.00 11.49
N SER A 52 -13.63 11.52 10.30
CA SER A 52 -14.47 10.34 10.09
C SER A 52 -13.74 9.03 10.37
N ASP A 53 -12.42 8.99 10.14
CA ASP A 53 -11.60 7.79 10.32
C ASP A 53 -11.14 7.59 11.76
N GLY A 54 -11.03 8.68 12.54
CA GLY A 54 -10.57 8.64 13.92
C GLY A 54 -11.36 7.67 14.81
N ALA A 55 -12.69 7.62 14.64
CA ALA A 55 -13.54 6.68 15.38
C ALA A 55 -13.35 5.22 14.96
N ARG A 56 -12.99 4.97 13.69
CA ARG A 56 -12.77 3.61 13.16
C ARG A 56 -11.39 3.07 13.49
N MET A 57 -10.38 3.92 13.45
CA MET A 57 -8.99 3.54 13.60
C MET A 57 -8.55 3.22 15.05
N GLY A 58 -9.42 3.41 16.06
CA GLY A 58 -9.14 3.03 17.44
C GLY A 58 -8.09 3.89 18.17
N SER A 59 -7.40 3.36 19.16
CA SER A 59 -6.29 4.07 19.82
C SER A 59 -4.97 3.76 19.11
N LEU A 60 -4.30 4.78 18.57
CA LEU A 60 -2.98 4.62 17.94
C LEU A 60 -1.85 4.43 18.97
N ASP A 61 -2.12 4.69 20.25
CA ASP A 61 -1.15 4.48 21.33
C ASP A 61 -1.11 3.03 21.82
N GLN A 62 -2.09 2.21 21.41
CA GLN A 62 -2.17 0.78 21.74
C GLN A 62 -1.71 -0.11 20.58
N LEU A 63 -1.03 0.46 19.59
CA LEU A 63 -0.47 -0.33 18.49
C LEU A 63 0.68 -1.18 19.01
N GLY A 64 0.67 -2.47 18.68
CA GLY A 64 1.84 -3.33 18.84
C GLY A 64 2.88 -3.07 17.74
N PRO A 65 3.77 -4.04 17.46
CA PRO A 65 4.70 -3.96 16.35
C PRO A 65 4.00 -3.59 15.04
N ILE A 66 4.68 -2.77 14.23
CA ILE A 66 4.16 -2.26 12.97
C ILE A 66 4.93 -2.87 11.81
N VAL A 67 4.20 -3.42 10.84
CA VAL A 67 4.75 -3.76 9.52
C VAL A 67 4.36 -2.64 8.55
N LEU A 68 5.35 -1.95 8.00
CA LEU A 68 5.19 -0.89 7.04
C LEU A 68 5.68 -1.36 5.67
N SER A 69 4.82 -1.28 4.66
CA SER A 69 5.17 -1.48 3.26
C SER A 69 4.94 -0.20 2.49
N TYR A 70 5.97 0.24 1.75
CA TYR A 70 5.88 1.39 0.86
C TYR A 70 6.19 0.94 -0.57
N ALA A 71 5.28 1.23 -1.50
CA ALA A 71 5.43 0.88 -2.90
C ALA A 71 5.24 2.10 -3.79
N ARG A 72 6.07 2.21 -4.83
CA ARG A 72 5.98 3.25 -5.85
C ARG A 72 6.20 2.69 -7.25
N ALA A 73 5.66 3.37 -8.26
CA ALA A 73 6.07 3.16 -9.64
C ALA A 73 7.46 3.79 -9.83
N LEU A 74 8.44 3.02 -10.29
CA LEU A 74 9.73 3.54 -10.69
C LEU A 74 9.72 3.81 -12.20
N PRO A 75 10.35 4.91 -12.64
CA PRO A 75 10.76 5.01 -14.03
C PRO A 75 11.72 3.85 -14.35
N PRO A 76 11.75 3.35 -15.59
CA PRO A 76 12.56 2.20 -15.99
C PRO A 76 14.07 2.38 -15.77
N ALA A 77 14.55 3.59 -15.48
CA ALA A 77 15.95 3.91 -15.21
C ALA A 77 16.33 3.94 -13.71
N SER A 78 15.42 3.64 -12.79
CA SER A 78 15.67 3.73 -11.35
C SER A 78 15.55 2.36 -10.67
N GLU A 79 16.66 1.82 -10.17
CA GLU A 79 16.72 0.52 -9.47
C GLU A 79 16.65 0.65 -7.93
N ARG A 80 16.62 1.87 -7.39
CA ARG A 80 16.73 2.08 -5.94
C ARG A 80 15.38 1.83 -5.26
N LEU A 81 15.34 0.77 -4.43
CA LEU A 81 14.24 0.53 -3.49
C LEU A 81 14.02 1.76 -2.61
N PRO A 82 12.77 2.23 -2.45
CA PRO A 82 12.50 3.34 -1.56
C PRO A 82 12.70 2.91 -0.09
N ALA A 83 13.34 3.75 0.71
CA ALA A 83 13.35 3.56 2.16
C ALA A 83 11.92 3.81 2.68
N PRO A 84 11.36 2.97 3.56
CA PRO A 84 10.01 3.14 4.06
C PRO A 84 9.89 4.18 5.17
N VAL A 85 10.98 4.51 5.86
CA VAL A 85 11.04 5.61 6.83
C VAL A 85 12.18 6.58 6.52
N PRO A 86 12.01 7.90 6.77
CA PRO A 86 10.77 8.54 7.23
C PRO A 86 9.67 8.46 6.16
N LEU A 87 8.42 8.31 6.59
CA LEU A 87 7.28 8.30 5.68
C LEU A 87 7.17 9.66 4.99
N PRO A 88 7.03 9.70 3.66
CA PRO A 88 7.03 10.96 2.92
C PRO A 88 5.74 11.75 3.22
N ALA A 89 5.87 13.07 3.38
CA ALA A 89 4.72 13.95 3.63
C ALA A 89 3.73 13.99 2.45
N ASN A 90 4.24 13.88 1.22
CA ASN A 90 3.47 13.78 -0.02
C ASN A 90 4.01 12.61 -0.84
N GLY A 91 3.17 11.96 -1.63
CA GLY A 91 3.60 10.93 -2.57
C GLY A 91 3.38 11.31 -4.03
N ALA A 92 3.77 10.44 -4.94
CA ALA A 92 3.43 10.54 -6.35
C ALA A 92 2.19 9.70 -6.68
N THR A 93 1.49 10.04 -7.75
CA THR A 93 0.37 9.23 -8.27
C THR A 93 0.80 7.77 -8.43
N SER A 94 -0.06 6.85 -7.96
CA SER A 94 0.18 5.39 -7.92
C SER A 94 1.11 4.88 -6.82
N ASP A 95 1.65 5.76 -5.99
CA ASP A 95 2.32 5.36 -4.75
C ASP A 95 1.29 4.85 -3.74
N SER A 96 1.71 3.88 -2.92
CA SER A 96 0.86 3.31 -1.88
C SER A 96 1.66 2.96 -0.63
N ILE A 97 1.07 3.25 0.52
CA ILE A 97 1.57 2.85 1.84
C ILE A 97 0.59 1.84 2.43
N ALA A 98 1.09 0.71 2.90
CA ALA A 98 0.33 -0.25 3.68
C ALA A 98 0.97 -0.37 5.07
N ILE A 99 0.18 -0.17 6.11
CA ILE A 99 0.60 -0.30 7.50
C ILE A 99 -0.26 -1.39 8.12
N THR A 100 0.36 -2.32 8.84
CA THR A 100 -0.34 -3.32 9.62
C THR A 100 0.22 -3.30 11.03
N SER A 101 -0.66 -3.39 12.03
CA SER A 101 -0.28 -3.59 13.42
C SER A 101 -1.05 -4.76 14.00
N CYS A 102 -0.41 -5.50 14.90
CA CYS A 102 -1.00 -6.59 15.67
C CYS A 102 -0.89 -6.25 17.15
N SER A 103 -2.00 -6.27 17.88
CA SER A 103 -2.03 -6.25 19.35
C SER A 103 -3.26 -6.99 19.85
N ASP A 104 -3.16 -7.68 20.98
CA ASP A 104 -4.31 -8.27 21.69
C ASP A 104 -5.25 -9.13 20.83
N ASN A 105 -4.69 -9.95 19.93
CA ASN A 105 -5.43 -10.77 18.94
C ASN A 105 -6.20 -9.96 17.89
N VAL A 106 -5.93 -8.67 17.75
CA VAL A 106 -6.52 -7.79 16.74
C VAL A 106 -5.43 -7.36 15.76
N ARG A 107 -5.68 -7.61 14.48
CA ARG A 107 -4.93 -7.02 13.38
C ARG A 107 -5.64 -5.78 12.89
N GLN A 108 -4.93 -4.68 12.84
CA GLN A 108 -5.38 -3.44 12.22
C GLN A 108 -4.54 -3.18 10.98
N SER A 109 -5.20 -2.85 9.87
CA SER A 109 -4.57 -2.65 8.57
C SER A 109 -5.05 -1.34 7.96
N TRP A 110 -4.11 -0.49 7.57
CA TRP A 110 -4.34 0.76 6.85
C TRP A 110 -3.69 0.70 5.47
N ARG A 111 -4.40 1.19 4.46
CA ARG A 111 -3.86 1.39 3.12
C ARG A 111 -4.09 2.82 2.67
N TYR A 112 -3.02 3.49 2.33
CA TYR A 112 -3.03 4.83 1.77
C TYR A 112 -2.59 4.79 0.31
N GLY A 113 -3.21 5.63 -0.50
CA GLY A 113 -2.82 5.88 -1.87
C GLY A 113 -2.78 7.38 -2.13
N VAL A 114 -2.12 7.78 -3.22
CA VAL A 114 -2.10 9.16 -3.67
C VAL A 114 -3.09 9.32 -4.82
N GLU A 115 -4.07 10.20 -4.66
CA GLU A 115 -4.96 10.58 -5.77
C GLU A 115 -4.20 11.39 -6.81
N ALA A 116 -4.64 11.34 -8.08
CA ALA A 116 -4.10 12.15 -9.16
C ALA A 116 -4.54 13.63 -9.04
N ARG A 117 -4.10 14.29 -7.96
CA ARG A 117 -4.34 15.71 -7.65
C ARG A 117 -3.00 16.43 -7.49
N PRO A 118 -2.94 17.75 -7.74
CA PRO A 118 -1.69 18.51 -7.70
C PRO A 118 -1.00 18.50 -6.33
N GLU A 119 -1.72 18.15 -5.26
CA GLU A 119 -1.24 18.23 -3.89
C GLU A 119 -0.47 16.97 -3.44
N GLY A 120 -0.59 15.84 -4.17
CA GLY A 120 0.11 14.59 -3.82
C GLY A 120 -0.25 14.03 -2.43
N ALA A 121 -1.42 14.39 -1.92
CA ALA A 121 -1.87 14.06 -0.57
C ALA A 121 -2.18 12.56 -0.42
N TRP A 122 -1.78 12.00 0.71
CA TRP A 122 -2.11 10.63 1.08
C TRP A 122 -3.57 10.53 1.51
N VAL A 123 -4.32 9.66 0.85
CA VAL A 123 -5.71 9.37 1.14
C VAL A 123 -5.82 7.95 1.66
N LEU A 124 -6.51 7.79 2.80
CA LEU A 124 -6.86 6.46 3.29
C LEU A 124 -7.85 5.82 2.32
N THR A 125 -7.39 4.78 1.62
CA THR A 125 -8.21 4.03 0.65
C THR A 125 -8.90 2.84 1.29
N SER A 126 -8.30 2.27 2.34
CA SER A 126 -8.88 1.13 3.06
C SER A 126 -8.39 1.10 4.49
N PHE A 127 -9.30 0.79 5.40
CA PHE A 127 -9.01 0.44 6.77
C PHE A 127 -9.80 -0.81 7.15
N ALA A 128 -9.13 -1.76 7.77
CA ALA A 128 -9.73 -3.02 8.21
C ALA A 128 -9.20 -3.42 9.58
N THR A 129 -10.09 -4.04 10.36
CA THR A 129 -9.77 -4.69 11.61
C THR A 129 -10.27 -6.11 11.58
N SER A 130 -9.43 -7.07 11.97
CA SER A 130 -9.81 -8.49 12.04
C SER A 130 -9.24 -9.12 13.29
N GLN A 131 -9.97 -10.08 13.87
CA GLN A 131 -9.39 -10.97 14.86
C GLN A 131 -8.36 -11.87 14.19
N ALA A 132 -7.24 -12.07 14.85
CA ALA A 132 -6.06 -12.73 14.33
C ALA A 132 -5.34 -13.42 15.50
N GLU A 133 -5.54 -14.73 15.65
CA GLU A 133 -4.90 -15.53 16.71
C GLU A 133 -3.37 -15.54 16.59
N ASP A 134 -2.83 -15.29 15.41
CA ASP A 134 -1.39 -15.12 15.19
C ASP A 134 -0.87 -13.77 15.73
N CYS A 135 -1.75 -12.79 15.97
CA CYS A 135 -1.37 -11.56 16.68
C CYS A 135 -1.22 -11.76 18.20
N LYS A 136 -1.44 -12.96 18.73
CA LYS A 136 -1.19 -13.32 20.14
C LYS A 136 0.30 -13.39 20.48
N GLN A 137 1.17 -13.47 19.47
CA GLN A 137 2.63 -13.62 19.57
C GLN A 137 3.43 -12.43 19.03
N ALA A 138 2.87 -11.22 19.03
CA ALA A 138 3.69 -10.03 18.74
C ALA A 138 4.55 -9.56 19.93
N ASP A 139 4.51 -10.30 21.05
CA ASP A 139 5.56 -10.31 22.07
C ASP A 139 6.41 -11.57 21.88
N SER A 140 7.74 -11.40 21.80
CA SER A 140 8.78 -12.44 21.76
C SER A 140 9.39 -12.73 20.38
N THR A 141 10.41 -11.97 20.00
CA THR A 141 11.65 -12.61 19.56
C THR A 141 12.84 -11.85 20.15
N HIS A 142 13.75 -12.66 20.70
CA HIS A 142 14.83 -12.41 21.64
C HIS A 142 15.96 -11.54 21.11
#